data_AF-A0A3D8IR78-F1
#
_entry.id   AF-A0A3D8IR78-F1
#
_cell.length_a   1.000
_cell.length_b   1.000
_cell.length_c   1.000
_cell.angle_alpha   90.00
_cell.angle_beta   90.00
_cell.angle_gamma   90.00
#
_symmetry.space_group_name_H-M   'P 1'
#
loop_
_entity.id
_entity.type
_entity.pdbx_description
1 polymer ?
#
loop_
_entity_poly.entity_id
_entity_poly.type
_entity_poly.pdbx_seq_one_letter_code
_entity_poly.pdbx_strand_id
1 'polypeptide(L)' 'MIFAKIWRYAQRIYQRSDRFLHLLVGMPSYDKYLEHMRIHHPDEIPKTQREFFKEAMEKKYGSGRAKC' A
#
# COMPACT_ATOMS: atom_id res chain seq x y z
N MET A 1 11.47 18.08 -25.01
CA MET A 1 10.87 16.76 -25.34
C MET A 1 11.56 15.55 -24.70
N ILE A 2 12.83 15.63 -24.28
CA ILE A 2 13.55 14.53 -23.62
C ILE A 2 13.19 14.40 -22.13
N PHE A 3 13.04 15.52 -21.42
CA PHE A 3 12.68 15.55 -19.99
C PHE A 3 11.37 14.81 -19.67
N ALA A 4 10.32 14.99 -20.48
CA ALA A 4 9.04 14.29 -20.28
C ALA A 4 9.14 12.76 -20.46
N LYS A 5 10.06 12.29 -21.31
CA LYS A 5 10.33 10.85 -21.49
C LYS A 5 11.07 10.28 -20.29
N ILE A 6 12.08 11.00 -19.77
CA ILE A 6 12.82 10.62 -18.56
C ILE A 6 11.87 10.56 -17.36
N TRP A 7 10.97 11.54 -17.23
CA TRP A 7 9.97 11.57 -16.17
C TRP A 7 9.01 10.37 -16.23
N ARG A 8 8.49 10.03 -17.42
CA ARG A 8 7.67 8.82 -17.62
C ARG A 8 8.44 7.53 -17.33
N TYR A 9 9.74 7.50 -17.61
CA TYR A 9 10.59 6.34 -17.32
C TYR A 9 10.82 6.18 -15.81
N ALA A 10 11.14 7.27 -15.11
CA ALA A 10 11.29 7.30 -13.66
C ALA A 10 9.98 6.89 -12.95
N GLN A 11 8.83 7.38 -13.42
CA GLN A 11 7.51 6.99 -12.90
C GLN A 11 7.26 5.48 -13.02
N ARG A 12 7.63 4.85 -14.16
CA ARG A 12 7.48 3.38 -14.32
C ARG A 12 8.38 2.59 -13.38
N ILE A 13 9.61 3.05 -13.17
CA ILE A 13 10.55 2.38 -12.26
C ILE A 13 10.02 2.49 -10.82
N TYR A 14 9.54 3.67 -10.43
CA TYR A 14 8.97 3.92 -9.11
C TYR A 14 7.77 3.02 -8.80
N GLN A 15 6.83 2.88 -9.75
CA GLN A 15 5.68 1.97 -9.61
C GLN A 15 6.07 0.50 -9.41
N ARG A 16 7.24 0.07 -9.94
CA ARG A 16 7.71 -1.31 -9.81
C ARG A 16 8.50 -1.53 -8.52
N SER A 17 9.24 -0.52 -8.06
CA SER A 17 10.02 -0.57 -6.82
C SER A 17 9.15 -0.49 -5.57
N ASP A 18 7.97 0.13 -5.66
CA ASP A 18 7.06 0.33 -4.53
C ASP A 18 6.69 -0.99 -3.81
N ARG A 19 6.56 -2.09 -4.57
CA ARG A 19 6.35 -3.45 -4.04
C ARG A 19 7.51 -3.95 -3.17
N PHE A 20 8.74 -3.60 -3.53
CA PHE A 20 9.95 -4.04 -2.81
C PHE A 20 10.29 -3.10 -1.65
N LEU A 21 10.12 -1.79 -1.84
CA LEU A 21 10.35 -0.78 -0.80
C LEU A 21 9.38 -0.96 0.37
N HIS A 22 8.10 -1.25 0.10
CA HIS A 22 7.12 -1.54 1.13
C HIS A 22 7.44 -2.80 1.95
N LEU A 23 8.02 -3.83 1.33
CA LEU A 23 8.51 -5.01 2.05
C LEU A 23 9.70 -4.67 2.96
N LEU A 24 10.64 -3.85 2.48
CA LEU A 24 11.82 -3.43 3.26
C LEU A 24 11.46 -2.56 4.47
N VAL A 25 10.49 -1.65 4.31
CA VAL A 25 10.01 -0.76 5.37
C VAL A 25 9.01 -1.48 6.30
N GLY A 26 8.55 -2.68 5.93
CA GLY A 26 7.53 -3.43 6.65
C GLY A 26 6.21 -2.66 6.72
N MET A 27 5.89 -1.92 5.65
CA MET A 27 4.68 -1.14 5.49
C MET A 27 3.84 -1.77 4.37
N PRO A 28 2.55 -2.04 4.59
CA PRO A 28 1.74 -2.68 3.56
C PRO A 28 1.42 -1.71 2.41
N SER A 29 1.57 -2.18 1.16
CA SER A 29 1.25 -1.42 -0.05
C SER A 29 -0.27 -1.43 -0.30
N TYR A 30 -0.85 -0.25 -0.52
CA TYR A 30 -2.28 -0.08 -0.79
C TYR A 30 -2.69 -0.70 -2.14
N ASP A 31 -1.86 -0.60 -3.18
CA ASP A 31 -2.11 -1.25 -4.48
C ASP A 31 -2.25 -2.76 -4.34
N LYS A 32 -1.39 -3.40 -3.52
CA LYS A 32 -1.49 -4.84 -3.26
C LYS A 32 -2.78 -5.20 -2.51
N TYR A 33 -3.24 -4.35 -1.61
CA TYR A 33 -4.53 -4.52 -0.94
C TYR A 33 -5.69 -4.44 -1.93
N LEU A 34 -5.69 -3.46 -2.83
CA LEU A 34 -6.71 -3.33 -3.87
C LEU A 34 -6.70 -4.53 -4.83
N GLU A 35 -5.53 -5.01 -5.24
CA GLU A 35 -5.40 -6.20 -6.07
C GLU A 35 -5.98 -7.45 -5.36
N HIS A 36 -5.70 -7.60 -4.06
CA HIS A 36 -6.25 -8.67 -3.24
C HIS A 36 -7.77 -8.57 -3.10
N MET A 37 -8.31 -7.38 -2.79
CA MET A 37 -9.75 -7.14 -2.72
C MET A 37 -10.42 -7.47 -4.06
N ARG A 38 -9.83 -7.06 -5.19
CA ARG A 38 -10.39 -7.36 -6.51
C ARG A 38 -10.41 -8.86 -6.83
N ILE A 39 -9.42 -9.62 -6.37
CA ILE A 39 -9.31 -11.06 -6.66
C ILE A 39 -10.18 -11.90 -5.71
N HIS A 40 -10.20 -11.56 -4.42
CA HIS A 40 -10.81 -12.39 -3.38
C HIS A 40 -12.15 -11.86 -2.85
N HIS A 41 -12.39 -10.55 -2.96
CA HIS A 41 -13.57 -9.85 -2.44
C HIS A 41 -14.16 -8.88 -3.48
N PRO A 42 -14.54 -9.34 -4.68
CA PRO A 42 -15.00 -8.47 -5.76
C PRO A 42 -16.30 -7.71 -5.44
N ASP A 43 -17.11 -8.24 -4.51
CA ASP A 43 -18.38 -7.65 -4.09
C ASP A 43 -18.25 -6.67 -2.90
N GLU A 44 -17.06 -6.57 -2.30
CA GLU A 44 -16.81 -5.66 -1.18
C GLU A 44 -16.15 -4.36 -1.65
N ILE A 45 -16.60 -3.23 -1.11
CA ILE A 45 -15.99 -1.94 -1.37
C ILE A 45 -14.66 -1.88 -0.60
N PRO A 46 -13.51 -1.73 -1.28
CA PRO A 46 -12.23 -1.65 -0.60
C PRO A 46 -12.18 -0.39 0.29
N LYS A 47 -11.52 -0.54 1.44
CA LYS A 47 -11.28 0.56 2.38
C LYS A 47 -10.49 1.68 1.70
N THR A 48 -10.70 2.91 2.15
CA THR A 48 -9.89 4.03 1.69
C THR A 48 -8.44 3.87 2.13
N GLN A 49 -7.51 4.52 1.42
CA GLN A 49 -6.08 4.48 1.73
C GLN A 49 -5.81 4.87 3.21
N ARG A 50 -6.50 5.90 3.72
CA ARG A 50 -6.35 6.34 5.11
C ARG A 50 -6.80 5.28 6.11
N GLU A 51 -7.93 4.63 5.86
CA GLU A 51 -8.46 3.58 6.74
C GLU A 51 -7.56 2.36 6.75
N PHE A 52 -7.07 1.95 5.58
CA PHE A 52 -6.11 0.86 5.47
C PHE A 52 -4.84 1.11 6.29
N PHE A 53 -4.23 2.31 6.15
CA PHE A 53 -3.04 2.65 6.93
C PHE A 53 -3.32 2.82 8.41
N LYS A 54 -4.47 3.40 8.78
CA LYS A 54 -4.89 3.52 10.18
C LYS A 54 -4.99 2.14 10.84
N GLU A 55 -5.67 1.19 10.20
CA GLU A 55 -5.80 -0.18 10.71
C GLU A 55 -4.44 -0.92 10.74
N ALA A 56 -3.60 -0.72 9.72
CA ALA A 56 -2.25 -1.28 9.71
C ALA A 56 -1.38 -0.76 10.86
N MET A 57 -1.48 0.54 11.18
CA MET A 57 -0.82 1.13 12.33
C MET A 57 -1.43 0.65 13.64
N GLU A 58 -2.75 0.55 13.75
CA GLU A 58 -3.42 0.01 14.94
C GLU A 58 -3.07 -1.46 15.17
N LYS A 59 -2.92 -2.29 14.13
CA LYS A 59 -2.43 -3.66 14.29
C LYS A 59 -0.98 -3.73 14.75
N LYS A 60 -0.11 -2.85 14.23
CA LYS A 60 1.33 -2.86 14.51
C LYS A 60 1.71 -2.19 15.85
N TYR A 61 0.97 -1.15 16.24
CA TYR A 61 1.26 -0.31 17.40
C TYR A 61 0.11 -0.21 18.41
N GLY A 62 -1.11 -0.63 18.06
CA GLY A 62 -2.29 -0.61 18.94
C GLY A 62 -2.32 -1.75 19.96
N SER A 63 -1.32 -2.65 19.97
CA SER A 63 -1.08 -3.62 21.05
C SER A 63 -0.62 -2.98 22.38
N GLY A 64 -0.92 -1.70 22.61
CA GLY A 64 -0.76 -1.00 23.88
C GLY A 64 -2.04 -0.98 24.74
N ARG A 65 -3.18 -1.48 24.24
CA ARG A 65 -4.45 -1.55 25.00
C ARG A 65 -4.97 -2.98 25.17
N ALA A 66 -4.07 -3.87 25.54
CA ALA A 66 -4.41 -5.13 26.21
C ALA A 66 -3.72 -5.15 27.57
N LYS A 67 -4.22 -4.34 28.50
CA LYS A 67 -4.03 -4.61 29.93
C LYS A 67 -5.42 -4.73 30.53
N CYS A 68 -5.65 -5.90 31.10
CA CYS A 68 -6.83 -6.35 31.81
C CYS A 68 -7.27 -5.39 32.91
#